data_AF-R8BYA6-F1
#
_entry.id   AF-R8BYA6-F1
#
_cell.length_a   1.000
_cell.length_b   1.000
_cell.length_c   1.000
_cell.angle_alpha   90.00
_cell.angle_beta   90.00
_cell.angle_gamma   90.00
#
_symmetry.space_group_name_H-M   'P 1'
#
loop_
_entity.id
_entity.type
_entity.pdbx_description
1 polymer ?
#
loop_
_entity_poly.entity_id
_entity_poly.type
_entity_poly.pdbx_seq_one_letter_code
_entity_poly.pdbx_strand_id
1 'polypeptide(L)'
;MFKSGMAVLFHRPPIDLDQSALNIPNNLLFMVTSIKDGDPDFPHVQTYYDTLKYLGSLYFELSKGFSPILDLRIIVFFTFLPKEFVELARQKRPRTLVILAYYLTFVRLMRNGVWWMRNISDREVISIYDILGEEWQPLLRVPIMALSVDNKADLAKLIMENDNWEPTKIEEWKIERDHETRTLSMQGSQLIGMLTSSVFQTRIDMDVKT
;
A
#
# COMPACT_ATOMS: atom_id res chain seq x y z
N MET A 1 27.89 18.50 -7.36
CA MET A 1 26.82 17.51 -7.07
C MET A 1 25.44 18.14 -6.89
N PHE A 2 25.28 19.29 -6.21
CA PHE A 2 23.96 19.90 -5.96
C PHE A 2 23.31 20.69 -7.12
N LYS A 3 24.06 21.00 -8.20
CA LYS A 3 23.55 21.80 -9.34
C LYS A 3 22.79 21.01 -10.41
N SER A 4 22.71 19.67 -10.31
CA SER A 4 22.12 18.84 -11.37
C SER A 4 20.62 18.56 -11.21
N GLY A 5 19.92 19.20 -10.27
CA GLY A 5 18.50 18.90 -9.97
C GLY A 5 18.26 17.51 -9.34
N MET A 6 19.25 16.61 -9.44
CA MET A 6 19.26 15.26 -8.85
C MET A 6 19.08 15.26 -7.34
N ALA A 7 19.46 16.34 -6.64
CA ALA A 7 19.25 16.44 -5.20
C ALA A 7 17.75 16.36 -4.81
N VAL A 8 16.84 16.81 -5.69
CA VAL A 8 15.39 16.69 -5.49
C VAL A 8 14.93 15.23 -5.57
N LEU A 9 15.60 14.39 -6.38
CA LEU A 9 15.29 12.97 -6.50
C LEU A 9 15.67 12.17 -5.24
N PHE A 10 16.68 12.63 -4.49
CA PHE A 10 17.12 12.00 -3.24
C PHE A 10 16.60 12.70 -1.99
N HIS A 11 15.90 13.83 -2.14
CA HIS A 11 15.31 14.53 -1.03
C HIS A 11 14.07 13.76 -0.54
N ARG A 12 14.23 13.06 0.57
CA ARG A 12 13.10 12.45 1.28
C ARG A 12 12.47 13.53 2.17
N PRO A 13 11.22 13.96 1.92
CA PRO A 13 10.56 14.93 2.79
C PRO A 13 10.55 14.42 4.23
N PRO A 14 10.87 15.27 5.22
CA PRO A 14 10.83 14.86 6.63
C PRO A 14 9.41 14.38 7.00
N ILE A 15 9.35 13.42 7.93
CA ILE A 15 8.09 12.98 8.51
C ILE A 15 7.82 13.86 9.72
N ASP A 16 6.71 14.58 9.70
CA ASP A 16 6.18 15.28 10.86
C ASP A 16 5.49 14.26 11.77
N LEU A 17 6.19 13.83 12.82
CA LEU A 17 5.70 12.79 13.72
C LEU A 17 4.57 13.27 14.63
N ASP A 18 4.48 14.57 14.91
CA ASP A 18 3.41 15.13 15.73
C ASP A 18 2.10 15.14 14.92
N GLN A 19 2.16 15.60 13.67
CA GLN A 19 1.03 15.53 12.76
C GLN A 19 0.63 14.08 12.45
N SER A 20 1.61 13.19 12.32
CA SER A 20 1.35 11.77 12.07
C SER A 20 0.66 11.10 13.25
N ALA A 21 0.99 11.48 14.49
CA ALA A 21 0.35 10.96 15.70
C ALA A 21 -1.17 11.24 15.71
N LEU A 22 -1.59 12.40 15.19
CA LEU A 22 -3.00 12.77 15.08
C LEU A 22 -3.79 11.93 14.06
N ASN A 23 -3.10 11.18 13.20
CA ASN A 23 -3.69 10.35 12.14
C ASN A 23 -3.57 8.85 12.43
N ILE A 24 -3.21 8.47 13.66
CA ILE A 24 -3.21 7.07 14.08
C ILE A 24 -4.66 6.58 14.19
N PRO A 25 -5.03 5.43 13.60
CA PRO A 25 -6.34 4.83 13.80
C PRO A 25 -6.66 4.61 15.29
N ASN A 26 -7.85 5.04 15.72
CA ASN A 26 -8.24 5.02 17.14
C ASN A 26 -8.19 3.62 17.76
N ASN A 27 -8.57 2.59 17.01
CA ASN A 27 -8.52 1.21 17.46
C ASN A 27 -7.08 0.73 17.73
N LEU A 28 -6.12 1.13 16.90
CA LEU A 28 -4.70 0.82 17.10
C LEU A 28 -4.10 1.62 18.26
N LEU A 29 -4.44 2.90 18.37
CA LEU A 29 -4.02 3.72 19.50
C LEU A 29 -4.57 3.15 20.81
N PHE A 30 -5.84 2.76 20.84
CA PHE A 30 -6.47 2.12 21.99
C PHE A 30 -5.78 0.79 22.34
N MET A 31 -5.50 -0.07 21.36
CA MET A 31 -4.78 -1.34 21.55
C MET A 31 -3.44 -1.17 22.29
N VAL A 32 -2.71 -0.09 21.99
CA VAL A 32 -1.40 0.20 22.60
C VAL A 32 -1.54 0.90 23.95
N THR A 33 -2.45 1.87 24.06
CA THR A 33 -2.63 2.66 25.30
C THR A 33 -3.36 1.88 26.39
N SER A 34 -4.08 0.80 26.05
CA SER A 34 -4.75 -0.07 27.00
C SER A 34 -3.85 -1.15 27.63
N ILE A 35 -2.58 -1.22 27.26
CA ILE A 35 -1.63 -2.20 27.80
C ILE A 35 -1.31 -1.83 29.26
N LYS A 36 -1.53 -2.76 30.18
CA LYS A 36 -1.38 -2.54 31.62
C LYS A 36 -0.11 -3.19 32.16
N ASP A 37 0.33 -2.71 33.32
CA ASP A 37 1.36 -3.38 34.12
C ASP A 37 1.00 -4.87 34.30
N GLY A 38 1.93 -5.76 33.96
CA GLY A 38 1.76 -7.21 33.98
C GLY A 38 1.45 -7.84 32.63
N ASP A 39 1.09 -7.07 31.60
CA ASP A 39 1.07 -7.56 30.22
C ASP A 39 2.53 -7.76 29.72
N PRO A 40 2.87 -8.90 29.07
CA PRO A 40 4.19 -9.13 28.49
C PRO A 40 4.65 -8.06 27.48
N ASP A 41 3.71 -7.29 26.91
CA ASP A 41 3.99 -6.21 25.97
C ASP A 41 4.14 -4.83 26.65
N PHE A 42 3.90 -4.73 27.97
CA PHE A 42 4.00 -3.46 28.70
C PHE A 42 5.35 -2.75 28.56
N PRO A 43 6.51 -3.44 28.63
CA PRO A 43 7.81 -2.78 28.41
C PRO A 43 7.98 -2.20 27.01
N HIS A 44 7.17 -2.63 26.04
CA HIS A 44 7.28 -2.31 24.62
C HIS A 44 6.27 -1.25 24.15
N VAL A 45 5.44 -0.71 25.06
CA VAL A 45 4.39 0.29 24.75
C VAL A 45 4.95 1.46 23.94
N GLN A 46 6.11 2.01 24.36
CA GLN A 46 6.72 3.14 23.66
C GLN A 46 7.13 2.77 22.23
N THR A 47 7.69 1.58 22.03
CA THR A 47 8.09 1.08 20.71
C THR A 47 6.90 0.87 19.78
N TYR A 48 5.77 0.39 20.31
CA TYR A 48 4.52 0.33 19.56
C TYR A 48 4.01 1.71 19.20
N TYR A 49 3.97 2.65 20.16
CA TYR A 49 3.50 4.01 19.92
C TYR A 49 4.37 4.75 18.90
N ASP A 50 5.68 4.62 18.98
CA ASP A 50 6.61 5.19 18.00
C ASP A 50 6.39 4.62 16.60
N THR A 51 6.13 3.32 16.49
CA THR A 51 5.79 2.68 15.22
C THR A 51 4.44 3.16 14.69
N LEU A 52 3.45 3.34 15.55
CA LEU A 52 2.15 3.89 15.16
C LEU A 52 2.28 5.31 14.61
N LYS A 53 3.19 6.16 15.11
CA LYS A 53 3.44 7.47 14.49
C LYS A 53 3.91 7.34 13.05
N TYR A 54 4.81 6.41 12.73
CA TYR A 54 5.21 6.17 11.34
C TYR A 54 4.06 5.64 10.49
N LEU A 55 3.23 4.75 11.03
CA LEU A 55 2.03 4.27 10.34
C LEU A 55 1.03 5.41 10.10
N GLY A 56 0.78 6.25 11.10
CA GLY A 56 -0.05 7.45 11.02
C GLY A 56 0.44 8.45 9.96
N SER A 57 1.74 8.45 9.64
CA SER A 57 2.26 9.25 8.54
C SER A 57 1.75 8.80 7.17
N LEU A 58 1.40 7.51 7.00
CA LEU A 58 0.78 6.98 5.78
C LEU A 58 -0.67 7.40 5.68
N TYR A 59 -1.41 7.35 6.81
CA TYR A 59 -2.78 7.88 6.90
C TYR A 59 -2.83 9.37 6.60
N PHE A 60 -1.87 10.14 7.14
CA PHE A 60 -1.78 11.56 6.87
C PHE A 60 -1.45 11.89 5.41
N GLU A 61 -0.62 11.11 4.73
CA GLU A 61 -0.43 11.32 3.29
C GLU A 61 -1.64 10.86 2.47
N LEU A 62 -2.28 9.74 2.84
CA LEU A 62 -3.47 9.25 2.16
C LEU A 62 -4.66 10.21 2.31
N SER A 63 -4.78 10.92 3.43
CA SER A 63 -5.81 11.96 3.60
C SER A 63 -5.67 13.14 2.62
N LYS A 64 -4.49 13.27 1.97
CA LYS A 64 -4.23 14.25 0.90
C LYS A 64 -4.33 13.65 -0.50
N GLY A 65 -4.72 12.38 -0.65
CA GLY A 65 -4.76 11.67 -1.93
C GLY A 65 -3.57 10.73 -2.19
N PHE A 66 -3.64 10.01 -3.32
CA PHE A 66 -2.54 9.24 -3.90
C PHE A 66 -1.42 10.11 -4.49
N SER A 67 -0.36 10.28 -3.71
CA SER A 67 0.84 10.99 -4.16
C SER A 67 2.06 10.08 -4.31
N PRO A 68 3.07 10.47 -5.12
CA PRO A 68 4.37 9.79 -5.12
C PRO A 68 5.06 9.81 -3.75
N ILE A 69 4.71 10.77 -2.88
CA ILE A 69 5.22 10.82 -1.50
C ILE A 69 4.63 9.67 -0.68
N LEU A 70 3.33 9.40 -0.81
CA LEU A 70 2.68 8.24 -0.20
C LEU A 70 3.35 6.95 -0.68
N ASP A 71 3.49 6.74 -1.99
CA ASP A 71 4.11 5.55 -2.56
C ASP A 71 5.54 5.34 -2.03
N LEU A 72 6.34 6.42 -1.99
CA LEU A 72 7.70 6.38 -1.44
C LEU A 72 7.70 5.98 0.04
N ARG A 73 6.81 6.57 0.87
CA ARG A 73 6.73 6.26 2.30
C ARG A 73 6.31 4.82 2.56
N ILE A 74 5.43 4.26 1.74
CA ILE A 74 5.07 2.84 1.82
C ILE A 74 6.31 1.98 1.51
N ILE A 75 7.02 2.24 0.40
CA ILE A 75 8.22 1.48 0.01
C ILE A 75 9.29 1.47 1.10
N VAL A 76 9.51 2.61 1.74
CA VAL A 76 10.64 2.80 2.66
C VAL A 76 10.24 2.68 4.14
N PHE A 77 9.02 2.25 4.44
CA PHE A 77 8.46 2.20 5.79
C PHE A 77 9.39 1.53 6.81
N PHE A 78 9.92 0.36 6.47
CA PHE A 78 10.82 -0.41 7.34
C PHE A 78 12.15 0.29 7.67
N THR A 79 12.56 1.30 6.90
CA THR A 79 13.80 2.06 7.17
C THR A 79 13.69 2.98 8.38
N PHE A 80 12.47 3.24 8.87
CA PHE A 80 12.20 4.13 10.00
C PHE A 80 11.86 3.39 11.30
N LEU A 81 11.61 2.08 11.23
CA LEU A 81 11.10 1.34 12.38
C LEU A 81 12.17 1.17 13.46
N PRO A 82 11.79 1.26 14.75
CA PRO A 82 12.70 0.92 15.84
C PRO A 82 13.22 -0.51 15.69
N LYS A 83 14.51 -0.74 15.99
CA LYS A 83 15.09 -2.09 15.95
C LYS A 83 14.32 -3.08 16.82
N GLU A 84 13.87 -2.63 17.99
CA GLU A 84 13.06 -3.43 18.90
C GLU A 84 11.74 -3.89 18.26
N PHE A 85 11.07 -3.03 17.49
CA PHE A 85 9.85 -3.43 16.78
C PHE A 85 10.11 -4.58 15.80
N VAL A 86 11.26 -4.56 15.11
CA VAL A 86 11.67 -5.65 14.20
C VAL A 86 11.88 -6.96 14.98
N GLU A 87 12.45 -6.91 16.19
CA GLU A 87 12.58 -8.10 17.02
C GLU A 87 11.22 -8.61 17.53
N LEU A 88 10.29 -7.72 17.90
CA LEU A 88 8.92 -8.10 18.28
C LEU A 88 8.18 -8.73 17.10
N ALA A 89 8.44 -8.30 15.86
CA ALA A 89 7.89 -8.90 14.65
C ALA A 89 8.42 -10.31 14.44
N ARG A 90 9.73 -10.53 14.65
CA ARG A 90 10.33 -11.88 14.58
C ARG A 90 9.77 -12.82 15.64
N GLN A 91 9.47 -12.30 16.82
CA GLN A 91 8.80 -13.02 17.90
C GLN A 91 7.30 -13.24 17.64
N LYS A 92 6.75 -12.71 16.52
CA LYS A 92 5.33 -12.80 16.17
C LYS A 92 4.42 -12.26 17.28
N ARG A 93 4.84 -11.18 17.96
CA ARG A 93 4.01 -10.55 18.99
C ARG A 93 2.69 -10.10 18.38
N PRO A 94 1.53 -10.42 19.00
CA PRO A 94 0.25 -10.17 18.36
C PRO A 94 0.01 -8.72 17.94
N ARG A 95 0.30 -7.76 18.82
CA ARG A 95 0.15 -6.33 18.55
C ARG A 95 1.06 -5.86 17.40
N THR A 96 2.27 -6.41 17.30
CA THR A 96 3.16 -6.16 16.16
C THR A 96 2.54 -6.63 14.86
N LEU A 97 1.99 -7.85 14.84
CA LEU A 97 1.39 -8.44 13.65
C LEU A 97 0.12 -7.67 13.23
N VAL A 98 -0.69 -7.19 14.18
CA VAL A 98 -1.80 -6.27 13.88
C VAL A 98 -1.30 -5.01 13.17
N ILE A 99 -0.29 -4.33 13.72
CA ILE A 99 0.27 -3.11 13.10
C ILE A 99 0.80 -3.39 11.68
N LEU A 100 1.48 -4.52 11.48
CA LEU A 100 1.94 -4.95 10.16
C LEU A 100 0.77 -5.25 9.19
N ALA A 101 -0.32 -5.84 9.66
CA ALA A 101 -1.52 -6.08 8.86
C ALA A 101 -2.13 -4.77 8.34
N TYR A 102 -2.14 -3.70 9.17
CA TYR A 102 -2.56 -2.38 8.71
C TYR A 102 -1.56 -1.76 7.73
N TYR A 103 -0.26 -1.92 7.92
CA TYR A 103 0.71 -1.49 6.91
C TYR A 103 0.50 -2.22 5.56
N LEU A 104 0.15 -3.51 5.60
CA LEU A 104 -0.10 -4.31 4.39
C LEU A 104 -1.32 -3.83 3.58
N THR A 105 -2.28 -3.11 4.17
CA THR A 105 -3.36 -2.48 3.39
C THR A 105 -2.83 -1.36 2.50
N PHE A 106 -1.81 -0.61 2.96
CA PHE A 106 -1.12 0.37 2.13
C PHE A 106 -0.27 -0.29 1.05
N VAL A 107 0.40 -1.40 1.35
CA VAL A 107 1.09 -2.20 0.32
C VAL A 107 0.11 -2.65 -0.78
N ARG A 108 -1.13 -3.00 -0.41
CA ARG A 108 -2.18 -3.34 -1.37
C ARG A 108 -2.54 -2.17 -2.30
N LEU A 109 -2.52 -0.92 -1.84
CA LEU A 109 -2.73 0.25 -2.70
C LEU A 109 -1.71 0.32 -3.86
N MET A 110 -0.53 -0.29 -3.69
CA MET A 110 0.56 -0.29 -4.67
C MET A 110 0.48 -1.43 -5.70
N ARG A 111 -0.47 -2.37 -5.57
CA ARG A 111 -0.54 -3.60 -6.36
C ARG A 111 -0.56 -3.40 -7.88
N ASN A 112 -1.12 -2.27 -8.34
CA ASN A 112 -1.25 -1.93 -9.76
C ASN A 112 -0.11 -1.04 -10.29
N GLY A 113 0.69 -0.44 -9.40
CA GLY A 113 1.76 0.50 -9.76
C GLY A 113 3.17 -0.07 -9.58
N VAL A 114 3.35 -1.04 -8.67
CA VAL A 114 4.67 -1.57 -8.30
C VAL A 114 4.66 -3.10 -8.35
N TRP A 115 5.21 -3.65 -9.44
CA TRP A 115 5.11 -5.08 -9.77
C TRP A 115 5.69 -6.02 -8.70
N TRP A 116 6.77 -5.62 -8.02
CA TRP A 116 7.43 -6.47 -7.01
C TRP A 116 6.71 -6.47 -5.65
N MET A 117 5.77 -5.55 -5.45
CA MET A 117 4.90 -5.52 -4.25
C MET A 117 3.58 -6.25 -4.46
N ARG A 118 3.32 -6.70 -5.69
CA ARG A 118 2.08 -7.39 -6.04
C ARG A 118 1.92 -8.67 -5.21
N ASN A 119 0.70 -8.91 -4.73
CA ASN A 119 0.29 -10.08 -3.94
C ASN A 119 0.97 -10.25 -2.56
N ILE A 120 1.83 -9.31 -2.12
CA ILE A 120 2.41 -9.37 -0.78
C ILE A 120 1.30 -9.25 0.27
N SER A 121 0.44 -8.24 0.14
CA SER A 121 -0.67 -8.03 1.07
C SER A 121 -1.60 -9.24 1.16
N ASP A 122 -2.00 -9.78 0.00
CA ASP A 122 -2.91 -10.93 -0.10
C ASP A 122 -2.41 -12.14 0.69
N ARG A 123 -1.13 -12.47 0.58
CA ARG A 123 -0.53 -13.60 1.29
C ARG A 123 -0.31 -13.31 2.77
N GLU A 124 0.28 -12.15 3.09
CA GLU A 124 0.77 -11.89 4.44
C GLU A 124 -0.38 -11.54 5.41
N VAL A 125 -1.46 -10.89 4.95
CA VAL A 125 -2.63 -10.64 5.82
C VAL A 125 -3.30 -11.95 6.25
N ILE A 126 -3.45 -12.91 5.33
CA ILE A 126 -3.99 -14.24 5.64
C ILE A 126 -3.08 -14.97 6.64
N SER A 127 -1.77 -14.98 6.37
CA SER A 127 -0.77 -15.57 7.27
C SER A 127 -0.81 -14.97 8.69
N ILE A 128 -0.96 -13.65 8.79
CA ILE A 128 -1.12 -12.97 10.09
C ILE A 128 -2.40 -13.43 10.78
N TYR A 129 -3.53 -13.48 10.07
CA TYR A 129 -4.79 -13.94 10.64
C TYR A 129 -4.67 -15.39 11.15
N ASP A 130 -4.04 -16.28 10.39
CA ASP A 130 -3.84 -17.68 10.77
C ASP A 130 -2.94 -17.84 12.02
N ILE A 131 -1.98 -16.94 12.21
CA ILE A 131 -1.10 -16.94 13.40
C ILE A 131 -1.84 -16.43 14.63
N LEU A 132 -2.66 -15.39 14.48
CA LEU A 132 -3.32 -14.71 15.60
C LEU A 132 -4.63 -15.37 16.02
N GLY A 133 -5.37 -15.92 15.07
CA GLY A 133 -6.69 -16.50 15.31
C GLY A 133 -7.80 -15.48 15.54
N GLU A 134 -8.98 -16.01 15.88
CA GLU A 134 -10.24 -15.28 15.94
C GLU A 134 -10.27 -14.20 17.04
N GLU A 135 -9.50 -14.37 18.12
CA GLU A 135 -9.45 -13.41 19.23
C GLU A 135 -8.98 -12.00 18.79
N TRP A 136 -8.17 -11.92 17.72
CA TRP A 136 -7.68 -10.66 17.14
C TRP A 136 -8.53 -10.14 15.98
N GLN A 137 -9.58 -10.86 15.57
CA GLN A 137 -10.45 -10.49 14.45
C GLN A 137 -11.02 -9.06 14.56
N PRO A 138 -11.45 -8.56 15.73
CA PRO A 138 -11.96 -7.19 15.83
C PRO A 138 -10.95 -6.12 15.40
N LEU A 139 -9.65 -6.37 15.64
CA LEU A 139 -8.57 -5.49 15.22
C LEU A 139 -8.15 -5.73 13.76
N LEU A 140 -8.30 -6.96 13.24
CA LEU A 140 -7.92 -7.34 11.88
C LEU A 140 -9.03 -7.12 10.82
N ARG A 141 -10.21 -6.63 11.22
CA ARG A 141 -11.35 -6.40 10.30
C ARG A 141 -10.96 -5.62 9.04
N VAL A 142 -10.32 -4.47 9.19
CA VAL A 142 -9.92 -3.61 8.05
C VAL A 142 -8.91 -4.32 7.14
N PRO A 143 -7.79 -4.89 7.64
CA PRO A 143 -6.88 -5.69 6.83
C PRO A 143 -7.54 -6.84 6.07
N ILE A 144 -8.45 -7.58 6.71
CA ILE A 144 -9.14 -8.72 6.09
C ILE A 144 -10.09 -8.24 5.00
N MET A 145 -10.93 -7.24 5.29
CA MET A 145 -11.85 -6.67 4.30
C MET A 145 -11.10 -6.13 3.08
N ALA A 146 -9.92 -5.53 3.30
CA ALA A 146 -9.10 -4.98 2.22
C ALA A 146 -8.79 -6.02 1.13
N LEU A 147 -8.64 -7.30 1.48
CA LEU A 147 -8.36 -8.39 0.53
C LEU A 147 -9.46 -8.57 -0.52
N SER A 148 -10.70 -8.20 -0.19
CA SER A 148 -11.85 -8.26 -1.11
C SER A 148 -12.06 -6.99 -1.93
N VAL A 149 -11.33 -5.91 -1.63
CA VAL A 149 -11.49 -4.62 -2.30
C VAL A 149 -10.52 -4.50 -3.46
N ASP A 150 -11.06 -4.25 -4.65
CA ASP A 150 -10.26 -4.15 -5.87
C ASP A 150 -9.99 -2.72 -6.34
N ASN A 151 -10.96 -1.83 -6.18
CA ASN A 151 -10.79 -0.44 -6.57
C ASN A 151 -9.85 0.25 -5.56
N LYS A 152 -8.87 1.01 -6.07
CA LYS A 152 -7.90 1.73 -5.22
C LYS A 152 -8.56 2.80 -4.34
N ALA A 153 -9.56 3.50 -4.86
CA ALA A 153 -10.32 4.51 -4.11
C ALA A 153 -11.20 3.88 -3.04
N ASP A 154 -11.89 2.78 -3.33
CA ASP A 154 -12.68 2.05 -2.34
C ASP A 154 -11.78 1.47 -1.24
N LEU A 155 -10.59 0.99 -1.60
CA LEU A 155 -9.60 0.53 -0.64
C LEU A 155 -9.11 1.67 0.25
N ALA A 156 -8.91 2.87 -0.30
CA ALA A 156 -8.56 4.05 0.49
C ALA A 156 -9.68 4.45 1.45
N LYS A 157 -10.94 4.45 1.02
CA LYS A 157 -12.11 4.68 1.89
C LYS A 157 -12.16 3.69 3.05
N LEU A 158 -11.94 2.41 2.76
CA LEU A 158 -11.88 1.36 3.77
C LEU A 158 -10.72 1.56 4.75
N ILE A 159 -9.51 1.86 4.26
CA ILE A 159 -8.33 2.12 5.10
C ILE A 159 -8.59 3.33 6.01
N MET A 160 -9.10 4.42 5.45
CA MET A 160 -9.41 5.65 6.19
C MET A 160 -10.64 5.52 7.09
N GLU A 161 -11.37 4.39 7.03
CA GLU A 161 -12.68 4.16 7.65
C GLU A 161 -13.62 5.38 7.43
N ASN A 162 -13.61 5.92 6.21
CA ASN A 162 -14.34 7.13 5.82
C ASN A 162 -14.89 6.99 4.40
N ASP A 163 -16.19 6.74 4.28
CA ASP A 163 -16.88 6.58 2.98
C ASP A 163 -16.91 7.86 2.13
N ASN A 164 -16.77 9.01 2.78
CA ASN A 164 -16.72 10.33 2.14
C ASN A 164 -15.29 10.73 1.72
N TRP A 165 -14.29 9.85 1.90
CA TRP A 165 -12.95 10.13 1.40
C TRP A 165 -12.97 10.17 -0.13
N GLU A 166 -12.41 11.22 -0.70
CA GLU A 166 -12.26 11.40 -2.15
C GLU A 166 -10.79 11.69 -2.49
N PRO A 167 -10.27 11.13 -3.59
CA PRO A 167 -8.93 11.47 -4.05
C PRO A 167 -8.86 12.95 -4.43
N THR A 168 -7.72 13.59 -4.19
CA THR A 168 -7.54 15.00 -4.55
C THR A 168 -7.64 15.17 -6.06
N LYS A 169 -8.37 16.19 -6.54
CA LYS A 169 -8.69 16.42 -7.97
C LYS A 169 -7.53 16.22 -8.96
N ILE A 170 -6.28 16.53 -8.58
CA ILE A 170 -5.08 16.34 -9.42
C ILE A 170 -4.90 14.88 -9.86
N GLU A 171 -5.38 13.92 -9.07
CA GLU A 171 -5.32 12.49 -9.38
C GLU A 171 -6.40 12.02 -10.33
N GLU A 172 -7.60 12.62 -10.31
CA GLU A 172 -8.65 12.34 -11.31
C GLU A 172 -8.08 12.55 -12.72
N TRP A 173 -7.38 13.67 -12.96
CA TRP A 173 -6.70 13.98 -14.22
C TRP A 173 -5.57 13.00 -14.59
N LYS A 174 -4.94 12.33 -13.62
CA LYS A 174 -3.90 11.31 -13.91
C LYS A 174 -4.52 9.95 -14.17
N ILE A 175 -5.54 9.56 -13.42
CA ILE A 175 -6.28 8.31 -13.59
C ILE A 175 -6.96 8.29 -14.97
N GLU A 176 -7.60 9.40 -15.37
CA GLU A 176 -8.26 9.54 -16.67
C GLU A 176 -7.25 9.42 -17.82
N ARG A 177 -6.11 10.11 -17.73
CA ARG A 177 -5.02 9.99 -18.71
C ARG A 177 -4.41 8.59 -18.77
N ASP A 178 -4.16 7.95 -17.63
CA ASP A 178 -3.62 6.59 -17.60
C ASP A 178 -4.60 5.57 -18.21
N HIS A 179 -5.91 5.78 -18.01
CA HIS A 179 -6.96 4.98 -18.63
C HIS A 179 -7.00 5.15 -20.15
N GLU A 180 -6.92 6.40 -20.64
CA GLU A 180 -6.79 6.71 -22.08
C GLU A 180 -5.51 6.12 -22.69
N THR A 181 -4.40 6.19 -21.98
CA THR A 181 -3.11 5.66 -22.49
C THR A 181 -3.16 4.14 -22.59
N ARG A 182 -3.87 3.46 -21.68
CA ARG A 182 -4.12 2.02 -21.71
C ARG A 182 -5.10 1.60 -22.80
N THR A 183 -6.16 2.37 -23.07
CA THR A 183 -7.06 2.07 -24.20
C THR A 183 -6.35 2.27 -25.54
N LEU A 184 -5.54 3.32 -25.67
CA LEU A 184 -4.71 3.55 -26.85
C LEU A 184 -3.68 2.42 -27.08
N SER A 185 -3.05 1.90 -26.03
CA SER A 185 -2.11 0.78 -26.15
C SER A 185 -2.79 -0.55 -26.50
N MET A 186 -4.01 -0.78 -26.00
CA MET A 186 -4.82 -1.94 -26.40
C MET A 186 -5.29 -1.86 -27.86
N GLN A 187 -5.72 -0.68 -28.32
CA GLN A 187 -6.09 -0.46 -29.72
C GLN A 187 -4.90 -0.62 -30.66
N GLY A 188 -3.72 -0.10 -30.27
CA GLY A 188 -2.47 -0.31 -31.01
C GLY A 188 -2.09 -1.79 -31.11
N SER A 189 -2.25 -2.56 -30.03
CA SER A 189 -1.98 -4.00 -30.00
C SER A 189 -2.96 -4.80 -30.87
N GLN A 190 -4.23 -4.41 -30.92
CA GLN A 190 -5.23 -5.00 -31.83
C GLN A 190 -4.94 -4.68 -33.30
N LEU A 191 -4.53 -3.45 -33.61
CA LEU A 191 -4.11 -3.05 -34.97
C LEU A 191 -2.86 -3.82 -35.43
N ILE A 192 -1.87 -3.98 -34.56
CA ILE A 192 -0.68 -4.80 -34.86
C ILE A 192 -1.08 -6.26 -35.11
N GLY A 193 -1.98 -6.83 -34.31
CA GLY A 193 -2.50 -8.19 -34.51
C GLY A 193 -3.28 -8.39 -35.82
N MET A 194 -4.03 -7.37 -36.28
CA MET A 194 -4.72 -7.41 -37.57
C MET A 194 -3.74 -7.31 -38.75
N LEU A 195 -2.70 -6.48 -38.64
CA LEU A 195 -1.67 -6.33 -39.66
C LEU A 195 -0.78 -7.58 -39.78
N THR A 196 -0.44 -8.25 -38.68
CA THR A 196 0.32 -9.50 -38.73
C THR A 196 -0.49 -10.65 -39.33
N SER A 197 -1.81 -10.70 -39.09
CA SER A 197 -2.72 -11.70 -39.69
C SER A 197 -2.89 -11.50 -41.20
N SER A 198 -2.98 -10.25 -41.67
CA SER A 198 -3.05 -9.91 -43.10
C SER A 198 -1.76 -10.23 -43.88
N VAL A 199 -0.59 -10.01 -43.26
CA VAL A 199 0.71 -10.33 -43.88
C VAL A 199 0.95 -11.84 -43.92
N PHE A 200 0.47 -12.59 -42.92
CA PHE A 200 0.57 -14.06 -42.93
C PHE A 200 -0.33 -14.70 -44.00
N GLN A 201 -1.55 -14.18 -44.21
CA GLN A 201 -2.46 -14.70 -45.23
C GLN A 201 -1.92 -14.47 -46.65
N THR A 202 -1.38 -13.27 -46.91
CA THR A 202 -0.77 -12.93 -48.22
C THR A 202 0.46 -13.78 -48.55
N ARG A 203 1.20 -14.26 -47.53
CA ARG A 203 2.38 -15.10 -47.71
C ARG A 203 2.04 -16.56 -48.02
N ILE A 204 0.94 -17.08 -47.45
CA ILE A 204 0.45 -18.44 -47.74
C ILE A 204 -0.11 -18.53 -49.17
N ASP A 205 -0.79 -17.49 -49.66
CA ASP A 205 -1.35 -17.48 -51.03
C ASP A 205 -0.28 -17.41 -52.13
N MET A 206 0.95 -17.00 -51.80
CA MET A 206 2.09 -16.97 -52.72
C MET A 206 2.81 -18.32 -52.87
N ASP A 207 2.79 -19.17 -51.85
CA ASP A 207 3.47 -20.49 -51.87
C ASP A 207 2.63 -21.60 -52.52
N VAL A 208 1.34 -21.36 -52.80
CA VAL A 208 0.43 -22.33 -53.45
C VAL A 208 0.45 -22.24 -54.99
N LYS A 209 1.22 -21.31 -55.57
CA LYS A 209 1.30 -21.06 -57.03
C LYS A 209 2.61 -21.48 -57.72
N THR A 210 3.38 -22.39 -57.12
CA THR A 210 4.55 -23.03 -57.74
C THR A 210 4.31 -24.52 -57.92
#